data_AF-A0A7C4G789-F1
#
_entry.id   AF-A0A7C4G789-F1
#
_cell.length_a   1.000
_cell.length_b   1.000
_cell.length_c   1.000
_cell.angle_alpha   90.00
_cell.angle_beta   90.00
_cell.angle_gamma   90.00
#
_symmetry.space_group_name_H-M   'P 1'
#
loop_
_entity.id
_entity.type
_entity.pdbx_description
1 polymer ?
#
loop_
_entity_poly.entity_id
_entity_poly.type
_entity_poly.pdbx_seq_one_letter_code
_entity_poly.pdbx_strand_id
1 'polypeptide(L)'
;SIKVASITLKDLINMFGSIDLLKMDIEGAEYEVLSSCDCLSQVNSIIAELHPNDLTQTKLKKLLQTLRNAYFNFTILRPPPHEIPLKEALKRDIGTTDLGYYSKSLLLFETLFSYLYPHRIRLLYATRQF
;
A
#
# COMPACT_ATOMS: atom_id res chain seq x y z
N SER A 1 12.64 25.70 8.78
CA SER A 1 12.61 24.25 8.48
C SER A 1 13.60 23.54 9.39
N ILE A 2 13.21 22.42 9.97
CA ILE A 2 14.11 21.58 10.77
C ILE A 2 14.74 20.57 9.81
N LYS A 3 16.06 20.41 9.83
CA LYS A 3 16.76 19.38 9.06
C LYS A 3 16.75 18.07 9.83
N VAL A 4 16.36 16.98 9.18
CA VAL A 4 16.35 15.64 9.73
C VAL A 4 17.23 14.77 8.83
N ALA A 5 18.08 13.94 9.44
CA ALA A 5 18.86 12.97 8.68
C ALA A 5 17.92 11.92 8.08
N SER A 6 18.10 11.57 6.82
CA SER A 6 17.30 10.59 6.10
C SER A 6 18.20 9.56 5.40
N ILE A 7 17.62 8.39 5.13
CA ILE A 7 18.22 7.31 4.37
C ILE A 7 17.21 6.85 3.32
N THR A 8 17.69 6.42 2.14
CA THR A 8 16.79 5.92 1.11
C THR A 8 16.41 4.46 1.36
N LEU A 9 15.25 4.03 0.87
CA LEU A 9 14.88 2.61 0.92
C LEU A 9 15.89 1.72 0.18
N LYS A 10 16.47 2.23 -0.92
CA LYS A 10 17.51 1.54 -1.68
C LYS A 10 18.76 1.28 -0.83
N ASP A 11 19.21 2.28 -0.07
CA ASP A 11 20.38 2.12 0.81
C ASP A 11 20.10 1.07 1.90
N LEU A 12 18.88 1.05 2.45
CA LEU A 12 18.45 0.02 3.40
C LEU A 12 18.45 -1.38 2.78
N ILE A 13 17.84 -1.54 1.61
CA ILE A 13 17.81 -2.84 0.89
C ILE A 13 19.24 -3.30 0.58
N ASN A 14 20.12 -2.41 0.11
CA ASN A 14 21.51 -2.76 -0.17
C ASN A 14 22.28 -3.18 1.10
N MET A 15 21.97 -2.56 2.25
CA MET A 15 22.62 -2.85 3.52
C MET A 15 22.20 -4.21 4.09
N PHE A 16 20.92 -4.58 3.98
CA PHE A 16 20.38 -5.81 4.55
C PHE A 16 20.28 -6.96 3.55
N GLY A 17 20.41 -6.69 2.25
CA GLY A 17 20.23 -7.66 1.18
C GLY A 17 18.76 -7.97 0.92
N SER A 18 18.42 -9.25 0.77
CA SER A 18 17.03 -9.67 0.55
C SER A 18 16.20 -9.41 1.81
N ILE A 19 15.07 -8.71 1.65
CA ILE A 19 14.14 -8.39 2.74
C ILE A 19 12.92 -9.30 2.63
N ASP A 20 12.63 -10.07 3.67
CA ASP A 20 11.42 -10.91 3.69
C ASP A 20 10.14 -10.09 3.82
N LEU A 21 10.16 -9.09 4.70
CA LEU A 21 9.02 -8.22 4.96
C LEU A 21 9.46 -6.77 5.16
N LEU A 22 8.94 -5.89 4.31
CA LEU A 22 9.03 -4.44 4.46
C LEU A 22 7.70 -3.90 5.01
N LYS A 23 7.68 -3.50 6.29
CA LYS A 23 6.57 -2.71 6.85
C LYS A 23 6.86 -1.22 6.63
N MET A 24 5.91 -0.48 6.08
CA MET A 24 6.05 0.94 5.78
C MET A 24 4.86 1.75 6.31
N ASP A 25 5.16 2.75 7.13
CA ASP A 25 4.22 3.68 7.74
C ASP A 25 5.00 4.99 7.95
N ILE A 26 4.97 5.87 6.94
CA ILE A 26 5.88 7.01 6.82
C ILE A 26 5.14 8.32 6.50
N GLU A 27 3.91 8.44 7.03
CA GLU A 27 3.13 9.67 7.12
C GLU A 27 3.02 10.44 5.78
N GLY A 28 2.73 9.72 4.67
CA GLY A 28 2.47 10.33 3.36
C GLY A 28 3.59 10.22 2.33
N ALA A 29 4.78 9.76 2.75
CA ALA A 29 5.91 9.59 1.84
C ALA A 29 5.90 8.25 1.08
N GLU A 30 4.90 7.37 1.27
CA GLU A 30 4.91 6.00 0.75
C GLU A 30 5.02 5.96 -0.78
N TYR A 31 4.23 6.79 -1.47
CA TYR A 31 4.27 6.86 -2.92
C TYR A 31 5.65 7.25 -3.43
N GLU A 32 6.27 8.30 -2.87
CA GLU A 32 7.55 8.82 -3.35
C GLU A 32 8.68 7.82 -3.07
N VAL A 33 8.68 7.18 -1.90
CA VAL A 33 9.69 6.20 -1.50
C VAL A 33 9.58 4.91 -2.33
N LEU A 34 8.39 4.34 -2.46
CA LEU A 34 8.21 3.09 -3.21
C LEU A 34 8.37 3.32 -4.72
N SER A 35 7.89 4.44 -5.26
CA SER A 35 7.97 4.68 -6.71
C SER A 35 9.37 5.02 -7.21
N SER A 36 10.26 5.48 -6.33
CA SER A 36 11.66 5.79 -6.66
C SER A 36 12.62 4.61 -6.43
N CYS A 37 12.15 3.52 -5.82
CA CYS A 37 12.98 2.38 -5.46
C CYS A 37 13.05 1.35 -6.60
N ASP A 38 14.22 1.24 -7.24
CA ASP A 38 14.49 0.33 -8.36
C ASP A 38 14.85 -1.10 -7.95
N CYS A 39 15.11 -1.33 -6.66
CA CYS A 39 15.50 -2.62 -6.07
C CYS A 39 14.37 -3.29 -5.28
N LEU A 40 13.11 -2.91 -5.50
CA LEU A 40 11.96 -3.56 -4.85
C LEU A 40 11.88 -5.07 -5.12
N SER A 41 12.50 -5.55 -6.19
CA SER A 41 12.63 -6.98 -6.49
C SER A 41 13.49 -7.75 -5.49
N GLN A 42 14.15 -7.09 -4.53
CA GLN A 42 14.85 -7.74 -3.40
C GLN A 42 13.96 -7.86 -2.16
N VAL A 43 12.72 -7.37 -2.22
CA VAL A 43 11.74 -7.48 -1.14
C VAL A 43 10.74 -8.59 -1.50
N ASN A 44 10.47 -9.50 -0.56
CA ASN A 44 9.51 -10.59 -0.76
C ASN A 44 8.07 -10.14 -0.51
N SER A 45 7.85 -9.38 0.57
CA SER A 45 6.53 -8.88 0.96
C SER A 45 6.59 -7.44 1.45
N ILE A 46 5.54 -6.67 1.15
CA ILE A 46 5.37 -5.28 1.60
C ILE A 46 4.03 -5.17 2.32
N ILE A 47 4.03 -4.55 3.49
CA ILE A 47 2.84 -4.07 4.18
C ILE A 47 3.00 -2.56 4.31
N ALA A 48 2.17 -1.78 3.63
CA ALA A 48 2.25 -0.32 3.64
C ALA A 48 0.93 0.33 4.02
N GLU A 49 1.00 1.34 4.87
CA GLU A 49 -0.11 2.22 5.20
C GLU A 49 -0.13 3.39 4.22
N LEU A 50 -1.09 3.41 3.29
CA LEU A 50 -1.18 4.48 2.31
C LEU A 50 -2.00 5.65 2.88
N HIS A 51 -1.29 6.73 3.19
CA HIS A 51 -1.89 7.95 3.71
C HIS A 51 -2.62 8.73 2.61
N PRO A 52 -3.90 9.06 2.78
CA PRO A 52 -4.73 9.59 1.71
C PRO A 52 -4.49 11.08 1.40
N ASN A 53 -3.93 11.84 2.34
CA ASN A 53 -3.76 13.29 2.20
C ASN A 53 -2.97 13.69 0.94
N ASP A 54 -2.01 12.86 0.51
CA ASP A 54 -1.20 13.09 -0.69
C ASP A 54 -1.34 12.00 -1.78
N LEU A 55 -2.21 11.01 -1.56
CA LEU A 55 -2.40 9.88 -2.48
C LEU A 55 -3.55 10.14 -3.46
N THR A 56 -3.25 10.87 -4.53
CA THR A 56 -4.18 11.04 -5.66
C THR A 56 -4.42 9.72 -6.41
N GLN A 57 -5.53 9.61 -7.14
CA GLN A 57 -5.81 8.45 -8.01
C GLN A 57 -4.68 8.19 -9.01
N THR A 58 -4.05 9.24 -9.53
CA THR A 58 -2.90 9.12 -10.45
C THR A 58 -1.67 8.55 -9.74
N LYS A 59 -1.37 9.02 -8.53
CA LYS A 59 -0.25 8.50 -7.71
C LYS A 59 -0.49 7.04 -7.33
N LEU A 60 -1.71 6.70 -6.91
CA LEU A 60 -2.08 5.31 -6.61
C LEU A 60 -1.90 4.40 -7.83
N LYS A 61 -2.43 4.77 -9.00
CA LYS A 61 -2.26 3.99 -10.23
C LYS A 61 -0.79 3.76 -10.57
N LYS A 62 0.04 4.80 -10.46
CA LYS A 62 1.49 4.70 -10.70
C LYS A 62 2.17 3.77 -9.70
N LEU A 63 1.87 3.90 -8.41
CA LEU A 63 2.40 3.01 -7.36
C LEU A 63 2.08 1.55 -7.66
N LEU A 64 0.81 1.25 -7.96
CA LEU A 64 0.38 -0.11 -8.28
C LEU A 64 1.05 -0.65 -9.54
N GLN A 65 1.32 0.22 -10.53
CA GLN A 65 2.09 -0.17 -11.71
C GLN A 65 3.56 -0.46 -11.37
N THR A 66 4.20 0.35 -10.53
CA THR A 66 5.56 0.10 -10.04
C THR A 66 5.66 -1.25 -9.35
N LEU A 67 4.72 -1.56 -8.46
CA LEU A 67 4.69 -2.84 -7.76
C LEU A 67 4.49 -4.02 -8.71
N ARG A 68 3.59 -3.90 -9.69
CA ARG A 68 3.42 -4.92 -10.75
C ARG A 68 4.69 -5.13 -11.56
N ASN A 69 5.37 -4.06 -11.94
CA ASN A 69 6.62 -4.13 -12.70
C ASN A 69 7.74 -4.79 -11.88
N ALA A 70 7.69 -4.69 -10.56
CA ALA A 70 8.56 -5.40 -9.63
C ALA A 70 8.04 -6.82 -9.27
N TYR A 71 7.10 -7.35 -10.05
CA TYR A 71 6.52 -8.71 -9.91
C TYR A 71 5.75 -8.95 -8.62
N PHE A 72 5.12 -7.91 -8.05
CA PHE A 72 4.22 -8.08 -6.91
C PHE A 72 2.77 -8.30 -7.34
N ASN A 73 2.12 -9.26 -6.69
CA ASN A 73 0.68 -9.24 -6.47
C ASN A 73 0.36 -8.29 -5.32
N PHE A 74 -0.82 -7.67 -5.33
CA PHE A 74 -1.22 -6.81 -4.22
C PHE A 74 -2.72 -6.89 -3.92
N THR A 75 -3.03 -6.63 -2.65
CA THR A 75 -4.38 -6.44 -2.11
C THR A 75 -4.43 -5.10 -1.39
N ILE A 76 -5.48 -4.32 -1.64
CA ILE A 76 -5.75 -3.09 -0.90
C ILE A 76 -6.90 -3.38 0.05
N LEU A 77 -6.62 -3.37 1.35
CA LEU A 77 -7.64 -3.43 2.38
C LEU A 77 -8.16 -2.02 2.65
N ARG A 78 -9.48 -1.89 2.59
CA ARG A 78 -10.16 -0.64 2.92
C ARG A 78 -10.68 -0.76 4.34
N PRO A 79 -10.48 0.28 5.17
CA PRO A 79 -11.03 0.25 6.52
C PRO A 79 -12.55 0.25 6.42
N PRO A 80 -13.23 -0.56 7.26
CA PRO A 80 -14.67 -0.69 7.21
C PRO A 80 -15.35 0.68 7.37
N PRO A 81 -16.49 0.94 6.70
CA PRO A 81 -17.14 2.26 6.59
C PRO A 81 -17.52 2.92 7.92
N HIS A 82 -17.46 2.19 9.05
CA HIS A 82 -17.68 2.72 10.39
C HIS A 82 -16.50 2.33 11.28
N GLU A 83 -16.28 3.07 12.38
CA GLU A 83 -15.27 2.77 13.40
C GLU A 83 -15.52 1.39 14.03
N ILE A 84 -15.14 0.33 13.33
CA ILE A 84 -15.09 -1.00 13.92
C ILE A 84 -13.71 -1.10 14.56
N PRO A 85 -13.62 -1.37 15.88
CA PRO A 85 -12.33 -1.57 16.54
C PRO A 85 -11.46 -2.55 15.76
N LEU A 86 -10.16 -2.26 15.60
CA LEU A 86 -9.20 -3.02 14.77
C LEU A 86 -9.29 -4.55 14.97
N LYS A 87 -9.59 -5.00 16.19
CA LYS A 87 -9.80 -6.42 16.54
C LYS A 87 -10.93 -7.10 15.74
N GLU A 88 -11.97 -6.37 15.38
CA GLU A 88 -13.15 -6.87 14.68
C GLU A 88 -12.98 -6.77 13.15
N ALA A 89 -12.19 -5.79 12.68
CA ALA A 89 -11.80 -5.70 11.27
C ALA A 89 -10.91 -6.90 10.87
N LEU A 90 -9.90 -7.23 11.69
CA LEU A 90 -8.99 -8.35 11.45
C LEU A 90 -9.69 -9.72 11.41
N LYS A 91 -10.72 -9.94 12.23
CA LYS A 91 -11.51 -11.19 12.21
C LYS A 91 -12.31 -11.38 10.92
N ARG A 92 -12.74 -10.27 10.28
CA ARG A 92 -13.51 -10.31 9.03
C ARG A 92 -12.63 -10.52 7.81
N ASP A 93 -11.45 -9.92 7.77
CA ASP A 93 -10.54 -10.01 6.62
C ASP A 93 -9.80 -11.36 6.54
N ILE A 94 -9.62 -12.07 7.66
CA ILE A 94 -9.00 -13.41 7.70
C ILE A 94 -10.01 -14.51 7.28
N GLY A 95 -11.31 -14.23 7.39
CA GLY A 95 -12.38 -15.15 7.01
C GLY A 95 -12.87 -14.91 5.59
N THR A 96 -12.27 -15.59 4.61
CA THR A 96 -12.83 -15.82 3.25
C THR A 96 -13.32 -14.57 2.51
N THR A 97 -12.54 -14.03 1.57
CA THR A 97 -13.15 -13.21 0.51
C THR A 97 -12.55 -13.56 -0.85
N ASP A 98 -13.39 -14.15 -1.68
CA ASP A 98 -13.15 -14.39 -3.10
C ASP A 98 -12.97 -13.04 -3.82
N LEU A 99 -11.78 -12.84 -4.38
CA LEU A 99 -11.29 -11.62 -5.01
C LEU A 99 -12.04 -11.25 -6.31
N GLY A 100 -12.90 -12.14 -6.83
CA GLY A 100 -13.65 -11.92 -8.06
C GLY A 100 -14.69 -10.79 -8.01
N TYR A 101 -15.27 -10.50 -6.83
CA TYR A 101 -16.42 -9.60 -6.70
C TYR A 101 -16.07 -8.12 -6.86
N TYR A 102 -14.83 -7.72 -6.56
CA TYR A 102 -14.41 -6.32 -6.63
C TYR A 102 -13.88 -5.88 -8.01
N SER A 103 -13.72 -6.80 -8.96
CA SER A 103 -13.07 -6.46 -10.24
C SER A 103 -13.94 -5.65 -11.22
N LYS A 104 -15.28 -5.71 -11.13
CA LYS A 104 -16.16 -5.19 -12.19
C LYS A 104 -16.94 -3.91 -11.89
N SER A 105 -17.10 -3.51 -10.62
CA SER A 105 -17.84 -2.29 -10.25
C SER A 105 -16.95 -1.11 -9.83
N LEU A 106 -15.63 -1.28 -9.92
CA LEU A 106 -14.63 -0.46 -9.21
C LEU A 106 -14.51 0.98 -9.74
N LEU A 107 -14.69 1.22 -11.04
CA LEU A 107 -14.39 2.52 -11.67
C LEU A 107 -15.34 3.67 -11.29
N LEU A 108 -16.62 3.39 -11.02
CA LEU A 108 -17.59 4.42 -10.62
C LEU A 108 -17.61 4.64 -9.10
N PHE A 109 -17.34 3.59 -8.33
CA PHE A 109 -17.39 3.64 -6.87
C PHE A 109 -16.12 4.24 -6.25
N GLU A 110 -14.96 4.09 -6.91
CA GLU A 110 -13.70 4.70 -6.45
C GLU A 110 -13.74 6.23 -6.38
N THR A 111 -14.46 6.86 -7.31
CA THR A 111 -14.59 8.32 -7.40
C THR A 111 -15.46 8.87 -6.27
N LEU A 112 -16.59 8.19 -5.97
CA LEU A 112 -17.52 8.61 -4.94
C LEU A 112 -16.95 8.39 -3.53
N PHE A 113 -16.27 7.26 -3.31
CA PHE A 113 -15.78 6.90 -1.97
C PHE A 113 -14.50 7.65 -1.58
N SER A 114 -13.62 7.93 -2.54
CA SER A 114 -12.46 8.81 -2.32
C SER A 114 -12.87 10.25 -2.00
N TYR A 115 -14.02 10.69 -2.51
CA TYR A 115 -14.61 11.99 -2.21
C TYR A 115 -15.27 12.04 -0.81
N LEU A 116 -15.93 10.95 -0.40
CA LEU A 116 -16.69 10.91 0.85
C LEU A 116 -15.85 10.60 2.10
N TYR A 117 -14.72 9.90 1.97
CA TYR A 117 -13.86 9.52 3.11
C TYR A 117 -12.36 9.66 2.83
N PRO A 118 -11.86 10.89 2.62
CA PRO A 118 -10.47 11.16 2.29
C PRO A 118 -9.49 10.97 3.47
N HIS A 119 -9.94 10.56 4.66
CA HIS A 119 -9.11 10.49 5.88
C HIS A 119 -8.82 9.07 6.36
N ARG A 120 -8.95 8.07 5.50
CA ARG A 120 -8.90 6.67 5.91
C ARG A 120 -7.68 5.94 5.37
N ILE A 121 -6.90 5.43 6.33
CA ILE A 121 -5.76 4.53 6.24
C ILE A 121 -6.09 3.36 5.29
N ARG A 122 -5.34 3.21 4.20
CA ARG A 122 -5.49 2.07 3.27
C ARG A 122 -4.32 1.13 3.47
N LEU A 123 -4.56 -0.11 3.91
CA LEU A 123 -3.48 -1.08 4.01
C LEU A 123 -3.23 -1.71 2.64
N LEU A 124 -2.03 -1.55 2.13
CA LEU A 124 -1.52 -2.26 0.97
C LEU A 124 -0.74 -3.46 1.47
N TYR A 125 -1.16 -4.65 1.05
CA TYR A 125 -0.36 -5.86 1.18
C TYR A 125 0.12 -6.28 -0.21
N ALA A 126 1.42 -6.45 -0.41
CA ALA A 126 1.99 -6.89 -1.67
C ALA A 126 2.96 -8.06 -1.45
N THR A 127 2.91 -9.07 -2.31
CA THR A 127 3.77 -10.26 -2.26
C THR A 127 4.32 -10.59 -3.63
N ARG A 128 5.57 -11.02 -3.71
CA ARG A 128 6.19 -11.41 -4.99
C ARG A 128 5.49 -12.62 -5.62
N GLN A 129 5.38 -12.62 -6.95
CA GLN A 129 5.05 -13.81 -7.73
C GLN A 129 6.29 -14.70 -7.81
N PHE A 130 6.10 -16.00 -7.56
CA PHE A 130 7.10 -17.05 -7.79
C PHE A 130 7.00 -17.58 -9.21
#